data_AF-A0A368JVA5-F1
#
_entry.id   AF-A0A368JVA5-F1
#
_cell.length_a   1.000
_cell.length_b   1.000
_cell.length_c   1.000
_cell.angle_alpha   90.00
_cell.angle_beta   90.00
_cell.angle_gamma   90.00
#
_symmetry.space_group_name_H-M   'P 1'
#
loop_
_entity.id
_entity.type
_entity.pdbx_description
1 polymer ?
#
loop_
_entity_poly.entity_id
_entity_poly.type
_entity_poly.pdbx_seq_one_letter_code
_entity_poly.pdbx_strand_id
1 'polypeptide(L)'
;MYDKNRGNADGLIGNVAYNNVFIAVFILVGLGVGLSWGLTARQKTIQNYALLTFSGLFFIVFLEGIGHLVLGLKLVNSYSFIFRRFYISSAEAKGNPFPVCEIEPHVGRWRIHNKSYHFINCAGDSIHWNYNSVGANDRQRSIKNPDSTRKRVAVFGDSYSEGFMVSNSNRWSAVLEKQTRLEHLNFAISGAGPLDYYLIYKTIGKAYEADVLMIGFLPANDFETYTEKEAYRLVEWPSFMPYWQGSYPDYTLRYSLANVAQSIQHGDHTPASLLKVVDSVYSHLPLSGKLKADLLAHSSLFRLLRELNSKSYREGKFSRYEQFTEEEWNRVRYSLKKLKEEAGGKKVILLSIPILPDLKALKQGKSNRVDPLLSQFCQQNGIGFIPLAPSFLKYKGDPEQLYVSCDGHWTVQGEALAAEVIMNHPVYRSAVGLPSKSQKMGYE
;
A
#
# COMPACT_ATOMS: atom_id res chain seq x y z
N MET A 1 -6.28 -39.74 9.74
CA MET A 1 -5.19 -39.78 10.74
C MET A 1 -4.90 -38.34 11.12
N TYR A 2 -5.61 -37.64 12.01
CA TYR A 2 -5.77 -37.89 13.45
C TYR A 2 -4.59 -38.67 14.04
N ASP A 3 -3.44 -38.00 14.21
CA ASP A 3 -2.64 -38.15 15.43
C ASP A 3 -1.48 -37.14 15.58
N LYS A 4 -1.10 -36.88 16.84
CA LYS A 4 0.25 -36.51 17.32
C LYS A 4 0.82 -35.09 17.17
N ASN A 5 0.06 -34.03 17.47
CA ASN A 5 0.68 -32.74 17.83
C ASN A 5 -0.08 -31.97 18.94
N ARG A 6 -0.59 -32.67 19.97
CA ARG A 6 -0.92 -32.05 21.26
C ARG A 6 0.32 -31.93 22.17
N GLY A 7 1.46 -31.57 21.58
CA GLY A 7 2.64 -31.11 22.29
C GLY A 7 2.77 -29.61 22.07
N ASN A 8 1.96 -28.82 22.77
CA ASN A 8 2.18 -27.37 22.85
C ASN A 8 3.48 -27.17 23.61
N ALA A 9 4.56 -26.92 22.88
CA ALA A 9 5.90 -26.82 23.45
C ALA A 9 6.13 -25.60 24.36
N ASP A 10 5.17 -24.67 24.46
CA ASP A 10 5.24 -23.57 25.42
C ASP A 10 3.94 -23.54 26.26
N GLY A 11 4.02 -24.02 27.51
CA GLY A 11 2.91 -24.10 28.48
C GLY A 11 2.23 -22.77 28.83
N LEU A 12 2.70 -21.65 28.27
CA LEU A 12 2.06 -20.34 28.39
C LEU A 12 0.76 -20.25 27.57
N ILE A 13 0.76 -20.75 26.32
CA ILE A 13 -0.41 -20.66 25.42
C ILE A 13 -1.52 -21.60 25.90
N GLY A 14 -1.16 -22.77 26.44
CA GLY A 14 -2.10 -23.66 27.10
C GLY A 14 -2.79 -22.98 28.28
N ASN A 15 -2.02 -22.46 29.24
CA ASN A 15 -2.58 -21.82 30.43
C ASN A 15 -3.36 -20.53 30.12
N VAL A 16 -2.91 -19.71 29.16
CA VAL A 16 -3.62 -18.48 28.76
C VAL A 16 -4.90 -18.81 28.00
N ALA A 17 -4.89 -19.80 27.09
CA ALA A 17 -6.10 -20.21 26.37
C ALA A 17 -7.13 -20.83 27.32
N TYR A 18 -6.71 -21.71 28.24
CA TYR A 18 -7.62 -22.28 29.23
C TYR A 18 -8.18 -21.22 30.18
N ASN A 19 -7.33 -20.33 30.73
CA ASN A 19 -7.79 -19.25 31.60
C ASN A 19 -8.76 -18.31 30.87
N ASN A 20 -8.49 -17.96 29.61
CA ASN A 20 -9.40 -17.12 28.83
C ASN A 20 -10.73 -17.82 28.52
N VAL A 21 -10.72 -19.13 28.25
CA VAL A 21 -11.95 -19.92 28.08
C VAL A 21 -12.74 -19.98 29.39
N PHE A 22 -12.08 -20.23 30.52
CA PHE A 22 -12.73 -20.21 31.83
C PHE A 22 -13.31 -18.84 32.18
N ILE A 23 -12.58 -17.76 31.92
CA ILE A 23 -13.06 -16.38 32.09
C ILE A 23 -14.27 -16.13 31.18
N ALA A 24 -14.21 -16.54 29.90
CA ALA A 24 -15.33 -16.37 28.97
C ALA A 24 -16.57 -17.16 29.42
N VAL A 25 -16.40 -18.42 29.83
CA VAL A 25 -17.49 -19.24 30.38
C VAL A 25 -18.05 -18.61 31.64
N PHE A 26 -17.20 -18.14 32.56
CA PHE A 26 -17.64 -17.49 33.79
C PHE A 26 -18.40 -16.19 33.52
N ILE A 27 -17.94 -15.37 32.57
CA ILE A 27 -18.64 -14.17 32.12
C ILE A 27 -19.98 -14.53 31.50
N LEU A 28 -20.04 -15.53 30.61
CA LEU A 28 -21.29 -15.96 29.96
C LEU A 28 -22.30 -16.51 30.96
N VAL A 29 -21.85 -17.33 31.93
CA VAL A 29 -22.69 -17.85 33.01
C VAL A 29 -23.15 -16.71 33.91
N GLY A 30 -22.26 -15.80 34.30
CA GLY A 30 -22.61 -14.63 35.11
C GLY A 30 -23.62 -13.72 34.43
N LEU A 31 -23.44 -13.45 33.13
CA LEU A 31 -24.40 -12.70 32.31
C LEU A 31 -25.74 -13.44 32.21
N GLY A 32 -25.73 -14.75 31.97
CA GLY A 32 -26.93 -15.57 31.90
C GLY A 32 -27.73 -15.55 33.21
N VAL A 33 -27.06 -15.74 34.34
CA VAL A 33 -27.67 -15.68 35.68
C VAL A 33 -28.20 -14.27 35.98
N GLY A 34 -27.39 -13.24 35.72
CA GLY A 34 -27.78 -11.84 35.94
C GLY A 34 -28.99 -11.42 35.10
N LEU A 35 -29.02 -11.82 33.81
CA LEU A 35 -30.16 -11.58 32.93
C LEU A 35 -31.40 -12.37 33.39
N SER A 36 -31.25 -13.63 33.79
CA SER A 36 -32.36 -14.43 34.33
C SER A 36 -32.95 -13.81 35.59
N TRP A 37 -32.12 -13.36 36.53
CA TRP A 37 -32.58 -12.65 37.73
C TRP A 37 -33.24 -11.32 37.39
N GLY A 38 -32.64 -10.53 36.48
CA GLY A 38 -33.21 -9.27 36.04
C GLY A 38 -34.57 -9.45 35.36
N LEU A 39 -34.72 -10.42 34.47
CA LEU A 39 -35.98 -10.72 33.78
C LEU A 39 -37.10 -11.18 34.73
N THR A 40 -36.74 -11.81 35.85
CA THR A 40 -37.67 -12.25 36.90
C THR A 40 -37.82 -11.24 38.04
N ALA A 41 -37.15 -10.08 37.97
CA ALA A 41 -37.19 -9.08 39.02
C ALA A 41 -38.58 -8.45 39.15
N ARG A 42 -39.06 -8.31 40.39
CA ARG A 42 -40.36 -7.66 40.69
C ARG A 42 -40.34 -6.15 40.39
N GLN A 43 -39.17 -5.52 40.47
CA GLN A 43 -39.01 -4.10 40.16
C GLN A 43 -38.95 -3.90 38.64
N LYS A 44 -40.01 -3.30 38.08
CA LYS A 44 -40.16 -3.10 36.61
C LYS A 44 -38.95 -2.44 35.95
N THR A 45 -38.28 -1.51 36.63
CA THR A 45 -37.08 -0.85 36.10
C THR A 45 -35.95 -1.86 35.83
N ILE A 46 -35.67 -2.75 36.79
CA ILE A 46 -34.64 -3.79 36.64
C ILE A 46 -35.01 -4.76 35.52
N GLN A 47 -36.29 -5.17 35.49
CA GLN A 47 -36.82 -6.05 34.44
C GLN A 47 -36.70 -5.44 33.04
N ASN A 48 -37.05 -4.16 32.88
CA ASN A 48 -36.95 -3.46 31.60
C ASN A 48 -35.50 -3.34 31.13
N TYR A 49 -34.56 -3.02 32.02
CA TYR A 49 -33.14 -2.99 31.67
C TYR A 49 -32.63 -4.38 31.26
N ALA A 50 -33.00 -5.43 32.00
CA ALA A 50 -32.62 -6.81 31.65
C ALA A 50 -33.21 -7.24 30.30
N LEU A 51 -34.47 -6.89 30.02
CA LEU A 51 -35.11 -7.18 28.73
C LEU A 51 -34.46 -6.41 27.58
N LEU A 52 -34.11 -5.14 27.78
CA LEU A 52 -33.38 -4.34 26.81
C LEU A 52 -31.99 -4.93 26.53
N THR A 53 -31.24 -5.31 27.57
CA THR A 53 -29.93 -5.94 27.44
C THR A 53 -30.03 -7.29 26.72
N PHE A 54 -30.98 -8.14 27.10
CA PHE A 54 -31.21 -9.43 26.45
C PHE A 54 -31.57 -9.26 24.97
N SER A 55 -32.50 -8.36 24.66
CA SER A 55 -32.92 -8.07 23.29
C SER A 55 -31.77 -7.52 22.45
N GLY A 56 -30.94 -6.65 23.03
CA GLY A 56 -29.73 -6.12 22.38
C GLY A 56 -28.70 -7.21 22.08
N LEU A 57 -28.39 -8.08 23.05
CA LEU A 57 -27.47 -9.20 22.84
C LEU A 57 -28.00 -10.19 21.81
N PHE A 58 -29.28 -10.54 21.87
CA PHE A 58 -29.93 -11.38 20.87
C PHE A 58 -29.81 -10.77 19.47
N PHE A 59 -30.09 -9.47 19.34
CA PHE A 59 -29.99 -8.78 18.06
C PHE A 59 -28.56 -8.76 17.50
N ILE A 60 -27.54 -8.54 18.35
CA ILE A 60 -26.13 -8.62 17.94
C ILE A 60 -25.78 -10.03 17.44
N VAL A 61 -26.13 -11.07 18.21
CA VAL A 61 -25.87 -12.47 17.82
C VAL A 61 -26.61 -12.83 16.52
N PHE A 62 -27.83 -12.35 16.36
CA PHE A 62 -28.62 -12.54 15.14
C PHE A 62 -27.93 -11.90 13.94
N LEU A 63 -27.47 -10.65 14.05
CA LEU A 63 -26.73 -9.96 12.98
C LEU A 63 -25.38 -10.60 12.68
N GLU A 64 -24.65 -11.09 13.70
CA GLU A 64 -23.44 -11.90 13.50
C GLU A 64 -23.74 -13.18 12.73
N GLY A 65 -24.86 -13.86 13.05
CA GLY A 65 -25.34 -15.03 12.33
C GLY A 65 -25.64 -14.74 10.86
N ILE A 66 -26.29 -13.60 10.56
CA ILE A 66 -26.49 -13.13 9.18
C ILE A 66 -25.14 -12.89 8.50
N GLY A 67 -24.23 -12.15 9.15
CA GLY A 67 -22.90 -11.88 8.62
C GLY A 67 -22.16 -13.18 8.28
N HIS A 68 -22.19 -14.14 9.19
CA HIS A 68 -21.54 -15.43 9.02
C HIS A 68 -22.16 -16.23 7.87
N LEU A 69 -23.49 -16.25 7.77
CA LEU A 69 -24.21 -16.92 6.68
C LEU A 69 -23.85 -16.31 5.31
N VAL A 70 -23.88 -14.98 5.20
CA VAL A 70 -23.58 -14.26 3.95
C VAL A 70 -22.14 -14.50 3.50
N LEU A 71 -21.18 -14.40 4.42
CA LEU A 71 -19.76 -14.64 4.11
C LEU A 71 -19.49 -16.13 3.82
N GLY A 72 -20.10 -17.04 4.59
CA GLY A 72 -19.96 -18.49 4.42
C GLY A 72 -20.52 -19.01 3.10
N LEU A 73 -21.65 -18.45 2.66
CA LEU A 73 -22.23 -18.70 1.33
C LEU A 73 -21.50 -17.98 0.19
N LYS A 74 -20.43 -17.21 0.50
CA LYS A 74 -19.64 -16.43 -0.47
C LYS A 74 -20.48 -15.48 -1.34
N LEU A 75 -21.58 -14.96 -0.79
CA LEU A 75 -22.41 -13.96 -1.48
C LEU A 75 -21.67 -12.62 -1.62
N VAL A 76 -20.63 -12.41 -0.81
CA VAL A 76 -19.69 -11.30 -0.91
C VAL A 76 -18.27 -11.87 -0.90
N ASN A 77 -17.44 -11.40 -1.84
CA ASN A 77 -16.01 -11.73 -1.84
C ASN A 77 -15.37 -11.21 -0.56
N SER A 78 -14.90 -12.12 0.28
CA SER A 78 -14.21 -11.82 1.52
C SER A 78 -13.07 -12.80 1.73
N TYR A 79 -12.03 -12.35 2.43
CA TYR A 79 -10.95 -13.24 2.86
C TYR A 79 -11.43 -14.16 3.99
N SER A 80 -10.79 -15.32 4.11
CA SER A 80 -11.06 -16.26 5.20
C SER A 80 -10.86 -15.59 6.57
N PHE A 81 -11.52 -16.11 7.61
CA PHE A 81 -11.23 -15.69 8.98
C PHE A 81 -9.78 -16.05 9.33
N ILE A 82 -9.04 -15.06 9.83
CA ILE A 82 -7.64 -15.24 10.24
C ILE A 82 -7.55 -14.92 11.73
N PHE A 83 -7.24 -15.94 12.52
CA PHE A 83 -7.12 -15.84 13.98
C PHE A 83 -5.64 -15.85 14.41
N ARG A 84 -4.86 -14.87 13.93
CA ARG A 84 -3.39 -14.85 14.11
C ARG A 84 -2.93 -14.79 15.57
N ARG A 85 -3.78 -14.37 16.50
CA ARG A 85 -3.50 -14.43 17.94
C ARG A 85 -3.42 -15.86 18.49
N PHE A 86 -4.05 -16.83 17.83
CA PHE A 86 -4.19 -18.19 18.32
C PHE A 86 -3.52 -19.21 17.42
N TYR A 87 -3.43 -18.93 16.13
CA TYR A 87 -2.91 -19.88 15.16
C TYR A 87 -2.29 -19.19 13.94
N ILE A 88 -1.13 -19.71 13.53
CA ILE A 88 -0.46 -19.40 12.28
C ILE A 88 -0.05 -20.73 11.67
N SER A 89 -0.43 -21.00 10.42
CA SER A 89 -0.04 -22.25 9.77
C SER A 89 1.44 -22.23 9.37
N SER A 90 2.05 -23.41 9.23
CA SER A 90 3.42 -23.50 8.72
C SER A 90 3.55 -22.97 7.29
N ALA A 91 2.50 -23.10 6.47
CA ALA A 91 2.48 -22.59 5.10
C ALA A 91 2.47 -21.05 5.07
N GLU A 92 1.74 -20.40 5.96
CA GLU A 92 1.76 -18.93 6.09
C GLU A 92 3.09 -18.44 6.67
N ALA A 93 3.63 -19.12 7.68
CA ALA A 93 4.90 -18.74 8.31
C ALA A 93 6.10 -18.83 7.35
N LYS A 94 6.06 -19.79 6.42
CA LYS A 94 7.06 -20.01 5.38
C LYS A 94 6.66 -19.45 4.02
N GLY A 95 5.50 -18.79 3.94
CA GLY A 95 4.92 -18.36 2.68
C GLY A 95 5.83 -17.36 1.99
N ASN A 96 6.13 -17.59 0.72
CA ASN A 96 6.88 -16.62 -0.06
C ASN A 96 5.92 -15.48 -0.44
N PRO A 97 6.16 -14.23 -0.03
CA PRO A 97 5.34 -13.13 -0.48
C PRO A 97 5.47 -13.01 -2.00
N PHE A 98 4.47 -12.37 -2.59
CA PHE A 98 4.54 -11.74 -3.90
C PHE A 98 5.93 -11.07 -4.12
N PRO A 99 6.44 -10.87 -5.36
CA PRO A 99 7.85 -10.52 -5.65
C PRO A 99 8.53 -9.41 -4.81
N VAL A 100 7.76 -8.54 -4.17
CA VAL A 100 8.18 -7.58 -3.15
C VAL A 100 7.96 -8.18 -1.76
N CYS A 101 9.05 -8.42 -1.04
CA CYS A 101 9.08 -8.93 0.33
C CYS A 101 9.51 -7.83 1.31
N GLU A 102 9.36 -8.05 2.61
CA GLU A 102 9.91 -7.14 3.61
C GLU A 102 11.27 -7.67 4.07
N ILE A 103 12.33 -7.26 3.38
CA ILE A 103 13.69 -7.78 3.54
C ILE A 103 14.77 -6.69 3.67
N GLU A 104 14.44 -5.43 3.36
CA GLU A 104 15.38 -4.31 3.40
C GLU A 104 15.24 -3.54 4.74
N PRO A 105 16.23 -3.55 5.65
CA PRO A 105 16.08 -2.97 6.99
C PRO A 105 15.70 -1.48 7.02
N HIS A 106 16.03 -0.71 5.98
CA HIS A 106 15.74 0.72 5.97
C HIS A 106 14.40 1.09 5.35
N VAL A 107 13.90 0.31 4.39
CA VAL A 107 12.67 0.57 3.62
C VAL A 107 11.55 -0.41 4.02
N GLY A 108 11.91 -1.56 4.57
CA GLY A 108 11.09 -2.74 4.70
C GLY A 108 10.96 -3.45 3.37
N ARG A 109 10.12 -2.90 2.49
CA ARG A 109 9.73 -3.53 1.23
C ARG A 109 10.83 -3.45 0.17
N TRP A 110 11.27 -4.60 -0.34
CA TRP A 110 12.19 -4.70 -1.45
C TRP A 110 12.05 -6.04 -2.19
N ARG A 111 12.69 -6.17 -3.36
CA ARG A 111 12.60 -7.40 -4.15
C ARG A 111 13.76 -8.33 -3.86
N ILE A 112 13.50 -9.63 -4.00
CA ILE A 112 14.56 -10.64 -4.01
C ILE A 112 15.49 -10.39 -5.20
N HIS A 113 16.80 -10.31 -4.94
CA HIS A 113 17.82 -10.02 -5.95
C HIS A 113 17.96 -11.15 -6.99
N ASN A 114 18.34 -10.80 -8.22
CA ASN A 114 18.61 -11.76 -9.31
C ASN A 114 17.45 -12.75 -9.56
N LYS A 115 16.21 -12.27 -9.47
CA LYS A 115 15.02 -13.07 -9.75
C LYS A 115 14.37 -12.62 -11.05
N SER A 116 13.87 -13.60 -11.79
CA SER A 116 13.01 -13.38 -12.94
C SER A 116 11.64 -13.96 -12.67
N TYR A 117 10.60 -13.25 -13.09
CA TYR A 117 9.22 -13.67 -12.98
C TYR A 117 8.59 -13.69 -14.36
N HIS A 118 7.82 -14.74 -14.62
CA HIS A 118 6.97 -14.86 -15.78
C HIS A 118 5.57 -15.21 -15.29
N PHE A 119 4.58 -14.44 -15.73
CA PHE A 119 3.18 -14.65 -15.37
C PHE A 119 2.26 -14.14 -16.46
N ILE A 120 1.02 -14.64 -16.45
CA ILE A 120 -0.06 -14.12 -17.28
C ILE A 120 -0.85 -13.13 -16.44
N ASN A 121 -0.97 -11.89 -16.91
CA ASN A 121 -1.76 -10.87 -16.20
C ASN A 121 -3.27 -11.16 -16.36
N CYS A 122 -4.12 -10.40 -15.68
CA CYS A 122 -5.57 -10.62 -15.76
C CYS A 122 -6.20 -10.30 -17.12
N ALA A 123 -5.47 -9.63 -18.03
CA ALA A 123 -5.88 -9.38 -19.41
C ALA A 123 -5.45 -10.50 -20.38
N GLY A 124 -4.69 -11.49 -19.91
CA GLY A 124 -4.16 -12.57 -20.74
C GLY A 124 -2.79 -12.29 -21.37
N ASP A 125 -2.15 -11.16 -21.04
CA ASP A 125 -0.83 -10.83 -21.56
C ASP A 125 0.28 -11.57 -20.81
N SER A 126 1.30 -12.02 -21.55
CA SER A 126 2.52 -12.61 -20.99
C SER A 126 3.48 -11.52 -20.51
N ILE A 127 3.71 -11.47 -19.19
CA ILE A 127 4.55 -10.47 -18.54
C ILE A 127 5.88 -11.08 -18.08
N HIS A 128 6.97 -10.39 -18.38
CA HIS A 128 8.32 -10.77 -17.99
C HIS A 128 8.99 -9.67 -17.17
N TRP A 129 9.35 -10.01 -15.94
CA TRP A 129 10.14 -9.16 -15.04
C TRP A 129 11.49 -9.78 -14.74
N ASN A 130 12.50 -8.93 -14.69
CA ASN A 130 13.86 -9.29 -14.34
C ASN A 130 14.37 -8.27 -13.32
N TYR A 131 14.75 -8.79 -12.15
CA TYR A 131 15.32 -8.01 -11.07
C TYR A 131 16.83 -8.19 -11.08
N ASN A 132 17.56 -7.08 -11.10
CA ASN A 132 19.02 -7.12 -11.14
C ASN A 132 19.65 -7.49 -9.78
N SER A 133 20.97 -7.37 -9.69
CA SER A 133 21.73 -7.75 -8.49
C SER A 133 21.37 -6.96 -7.22
N VAL A 134 20.66 -5.84 -7.36
CA VAL A 134 20.17 -5.04 -6.23
C VAL A 134 18.65 -5.08 -6.09
N GLY A 135 17.96 -6.00 -6.77
CA GLY A 135 16.50 -6.13 -6.68
C GLY A 135 15.71 -5.04 -7.41
N ALA A 136 16.38 -4.13 -8.11
CA ALA A 136 15.68 -3.16 -8.96
C ALA A 136 15.07 -3.90 -10.15
N ASN A 137 13.81 -3.58 -10.49
CA ASN A 137 13.10 -4.17 -11.62
C ASN A 137 13.65 -3.64 -12.95
N ASP A 138 14.90 -3.92 -13.27
CA ASP A 138 15.65 -3.36 -14.38
C ASP A 138 16.75 -4.33 -14.81
N ARG A 139 17.38 -4.06 -15.96
CA ARG A 139 18.61 -4.75 -16.34
C ARG A 139 19.74 -4.44 -15.35
N GLN A 140 20.83 -5.21 -15.41
CA GLN A 140 22.02 -4.92 -14.63
C GLN A 140 22.57 -3.54 -14.99
N ARG A 141 22.87 -2.73 -13.97
CA ARG A 141 23.44 -1.38 -14.10
C ARG A 141 24.78 -1.30 -13.40
N SER A 142 25.72 -0.55 -13.98
CA SER A 142 26.93 -0.15 -13.28
C SER A 142 26.62 0.95 -12.27
N ILE A 143 27.27 0.89 -11.11
CA ILE A 143 27.17 1.91 -10.06
C ILE A 143 27.54 3.28 -10.64
N LYS A 144 28.70 3.38 -11.29
CA LYS A 144 29.12 4.58 -12.01
C LYS A 144 28.43 4.73 -13.36
N ASN A 145 28.24 5.98 -13.79
CA ASN A 145 27.76 6.28 -15.13
C ASN A 145 28.79 5.83 -16.19
N PRO A 146 28.45 4.87 -17.08
CA PRO A 146 29.38 4.41 -18.11
C PRO A 146 29.61 5.47 -19.18
N ASP A 147 28.70 6.45 -19.31
CA ASP A 147 28.84 7.60 -20.21
C ASP A 147 28.68 8.90 -19.41
N SER A 148 29.80 9.41 -18.89
CA SER A 148 29.83 10.65 -18.11
C SER A 148 29.45 11.90 -18.91
N THR A 149 29.35 11.81 -20.24
CA THR A 149 28.90 12.92 -21.10
C THR A 149 27.38 13.03 -21.16
N ARG A 150 26.67 11.97 -20.77
CA ARG A 150 25.22 11.90 -20.79
C ARG A 150 24.64 11.91 -19.38
N LYS A 151 23.50 12.56 -19.24
CA LYS A 151 22.74 12.54 -18.00
C LYS A 151 22.16 11.16 -17.74
N ARG A 152 22.17 10.76 -16.48
CA ARG A 152 21.56 9.53 -15.98
C ARG A 152 20.36 9.85 -15.09
N VAL A 153 19.27 9.09 -15.25
CA VAL A 153 18.02 9.31 -14.52
C VAL A 153 17.76 8.13 -13.58
N ALA A 154 17.44 8.40 -12.32
CA ALA A 154 16.90 7.41 -11.39
C ALA A 154 15.38 7.62 -11.24
N VAL A 155 14.62 6.55 -11.40
CA VAL A 155 13.16 6.55 -11.36
C VAL A 155 12.69 5.90 -10.06
N PHE A 156 11.81 6.59 -9.35
CA PHE A 156 11.12 6.12 -8.14
C PHE A 156 9.63 6.34 -8.32
N GLY A 157 8.83 5.60 -7.60
CA GLY A 157 7.39 5.61 -7.73
C GLY A 157 6.80 4.29 -7.29
N ASP A 158 5.54 4.11 -7.61
CA ASP A 158 4.74 2.98 -7.22
C ASP A 158 4.63 1.91 -8.34
N SER A 159 3.49 1.22 -8.41
CA SER A 159 3.18 0.20 -9.42
C SER A 159 3.07 0.76 -10.85
N TYR A 160 2.66 2.01 -11.05
CA TYR A 160 2.66 2.64 -12.39
C TYR A 160 4.08 2.96 -12.86
N SER A 161 4.98 3.31 -11.93
CA SER A 161 6.38 3.53 -12.27
C SER A 161 7.19 2.23 -12.38
N GLU A 162 6.82 1.20 -11.62
CA GLU A 162 7.38 -0.14 -11.75
C GLU A 162 7.02 -0.79 -13.11
N GLY A 163 5.80 -0.54 -13.60
CA GLY A 163 5.21 -1.18 -14.77
C GLY A 163 4.48 -2.47 -14.41
N PHE A 164 3.59 -2.44 -13.41
CA PHE A 164 2.95 -3.62 -12.80
C PHE A 164 2.20 -4.54 -13.79
N MET A 165 1.67 -3.99 -14.89
CA MET A 165 0.92 -4.77 -15.88
C MET A 165 1.65 -4.97 -17.21
N VAL A 166 2.94 -4.62 -17.28
CA VAL A 166 3.74 -4.70 -18.51
C VAL A 166 5.11 -5.32 -18.27
N SER A 167 5.68 -5.93 -19.31
CA SER A 167 7.07 -6.40 -19.29
C SER A 167 8.04 -5.23 -19.11
N ASN A 168 9.24 -5.48 -18.56
CA ASN A 168 10.22 -4.42 -18.26
C ASN A 168 10.54 -3.49 -19.42
N SER A 169 10.51 -4.00 -20.65
CA SER A 169 10.81 -3.25 -21.87
C SER A 169 9.73 -2.24 -22.26
N ASN A 170 8.51 -2.40 -21.73
CA ASN A 170 7.32 -1.68 -22.17
C ASN A 170 6.87 -0.59 -21.20
N ARG A 171 7.43 -0.54 -19.99
CA ARG A 171 7.17 0.55 -19.03
C ARG A 171 7.69 1.88 -19.54
N TRP A 172 7.08 2.99 -19.13
CA TRP A 172 7.38 4.33 -19.63
C TRP A 172 8.86 4.72 -19.50
N SER A 173 9.52 4.32 -18.41
CA SER A 173 10.95 4.62 -18.19
C SER A 173 11.87 3.87 -19.17
N ALA A 174 11.52 2.63 -19.55
CA ALA A 174 12.26 1.88 -20.56
C ALA A 174 12.01 2.44 -21.98
N VAL A 175 10.78 2.88 -22.25
CA VAL A 175 10.43 3.58 -23.50
C VAL A 175 11.22 4.88 -23.62
N LEU A 176 11.30 5.68 -22.55
CA LEU A 176 12.12 6.89 -22.50
C LEU A 176 13.60 6.60 -22.72
N GLU A 177 14.17 5.58 -22.06
CA GLU A 177 15.56 5.18 -22.25
C GLU A 177 15.84 4.83 -23.72
N LYS A 178 14.95 4.07 -24.36
CA LYS A 178 15.08 3.73 -25.78
C LYS A 178 15.05 4.96 -26.69
N GLN A 179 14.14 5.91 -26.42
CA GLN A 179 13.96 7.11 -27.24
C GLN A 179 15.08 8.14 -27.05
N THR A 180 15.55 8.32 -25.81
CA THR A 180 16.54 9.33 -25.44
C THR A 180 17.98 8.83 -25.52
N ARG A 181 18.17 7.51 -25.45
CA ARG A 181 19.47 6.85 -25.24
C ARG A 181 20.17 7.33 -23.96
N LEU A 182 19.40 7.77 -22.96
CA LEU A 182 19.84 8.09 -21.61
C LEU A 182 19.40 6.96 -20.67
N GLU A 183 20.25 6.56 -19.73
CA GLU A 183 19.87 5.53 -18.78
C GLU A 183 18.76 6.01 -17.83
N HIS A 184 17.71 5.20 -17.69
CA HIS A 184 16.63 5.38 -16.72
C HIS A 184 16.61 4.17 -15.79
N LEU A 185 17.30 4.29 -14.66
CA LEU A 185 17.45 3.25 -13.66
C LEU A 185 16.21 3.23 -12.78
N ASN A 186 15.46 2.13 -12.83
CA ASN A 186 14.15 2.11 -12.18
C ASN A 186 14.16 1.35 -10.86
N PHE A 187 13.94 2.11 -9.79
CA PHE A 187 13.85 1.66 -8.41
C PHE A 187 12.42 1.75 -7.85
N ALA A 188 11.43 2.13 -8.66
CA ALA A 188 10.03 2.19 -8.25
C ALA A 188 9.56 0.81 -7.76
N ILE A 189 8.68 0.73 -6.75
CA ILE A 189 8.13 -0.51 -6.18
C ILE A 189 6.61 -0.40 -6.02
N SER A 190 5.87 -1.47 -6.31
CA SER A 190 4.40 -1.47 -6.16
C SER A 190 3.97 -1.11 -4.75
N GLY A 191 3.02 -0.17 -4.66
CA GLY A 191 2.48 0.32 -3.40
C GLY A 191 3.45 1.16 -2.56
N ALA A 192 4.61 1.58 -3.09
CA ALA A 192 5.42 2.61 -2.45
C ALA A 192 4.71 3.95 -2.44
N GLY A 193 4.96 4.72 -1.38
CA GLY A 193 4.58 6.12 -1.29
C GLY A 193 5.79 7.05 -1.08
N PRO A 194 5.54 8.35 -0.83
CA PRO A 194 6.58 9.36 -0.72
C PRO A 194 7.70 9.07 0.29
N LEU A 195 7.37 8.42 1.41
CA LEU A 195 8.37 8.00 2.40
C LEU A 195 9.27 6.90 1.83
N ASP A 196 8.70 5.91 1.15
CA ASP A 196 9.47 4.84 0.50
C ASP A 196 10.39 5.43 -0.56
N TYR A 197 9.94 6.39 -1.38
CA TYR A 197 10.79 7.04 -2.40
C TYR A 197 12.04 7.67 -1.78
N TYR A 198 11.87 8.38 -0.66
CA TYR A 198 12.97 8.97 0.08
C TYR A 198 13.95 7.89 0.60
N LEU A 199 13.42 6.84 1.23
CA LEU A 199 14.27 5.80 1.83
C LEU A 199 14.99 4.97 0.76
N ILE A 200 14.29 4.56 -0.31
CA ILE A 200 14.88 3.82 -1.44
C ILE A 200 15.98 4.64 -2.10
N TYR A 201 15.76 5.94 -2.34
CA TYR A 201 16.82 6.79 -2.86
C TYR A 201 18.00 6.85 -1.89
N LYS A 202 17.74 7.16 -0.61
CA LYS A 202 18.78 7.32 0.40
C LYS A 202 19.66 6.08 0.57
N THR A 203 19.08 4.88 0.52
CA THR A 203 19.79 3.65 0.88
C THR A 203 20.26 2.83 -0.32
N ILE A 204 19.57 2.90 -1.46
CA ILE A 204 19.86 2.09 -2.63
C ILE A 204 20.20 2.99 -3.83
N GLY A 205 19.26 3.86 -4.22
CA GLY A 205 19.36 4.61 -5.48
C GLY A 205 20.51 5.62 -5.53
N LYS A 206 20.91 6.19 -4.38
CA LYS A 206 21.96 7.20 -4.28
C LYS A 206 23.34 6.69 -4.71
N ALA A 207 23.60 5.39 -4.56
CA ALA A 207 24.85 4.76 -4.99
C ALA A 207 25.05 4.84 -6.51
N TYR A 208 23.98 4.93 -7.31
CA TYR A 208 24.03 4.81 -8.78
C TYR A 208 24.31 6.14 -9.52
N GLU A 209 24.79 7.16 -8.82
CA GLU A 209 25.29 8.43 -9.38
C GLU A 209 24.36 9.16 -10.38
N ALA A 210 23.04 8.93 -10.31
CA ALA A 210 22.09 9.59 -11.21
C ALA A 210 22.13 11.12 -11.08
N ASP A 211 21.98 11.84 -12.20
CA ASP A 211 21.94 13.31 -12.25
C ASP A 211 20.55 13.87 -11.96
N VAL A 212 19.52 13.11 -12.34
CA VAL A 212 18.11 13.48 -12.25
C VAL A 212 17.35 12.39 -11.51
N LEU A 213 16.53 12.79 -10.54
CA LEU A 213 15.57 11.92 -9.87
C LEU A 213 14.19 12.19 -10.47
N MET A 214 13.48 11.15 -10.89
CA MET A 214 12.12 11.26 -11.38
C MET A 214 11.20 10.44 -10.49
N ILE A 215 10.18 11.08 -9.93
CA ILE A 215 9.26 10.52 -8.94
C ILE A 215 7.88 10.44 -9.58
N GLY A 216 7.36 9.23 -9.79
CA GLY A 216 5.98 9.00 -10.16
C GLY A 216 5.08 9.05 -8.93
N PHE A 217 4.39 10.17 -8.72
CA PHE A 217 3.43 10.34 -7.65
C PHE A 217 2.05 9.90 -8.11
N LEU A 218 1.47 8.89 -7.47
CA LEU A 218 0.12 8.42 -7.75
C LEU A 218 -0.82 8.92 -6.65
N PRO A 219 -1.68 9.92 -6.90
CA PRO A 219 -2.60 10.42 -5.88
C PRO A 219 -3.53 9.34 -5.31
N ALA A 220 -3.82 8.28 -6.07
CA ALA A 220 -4.67 7.18 -5.63
C ALA A 220 -4.12 6.41 -4.41
N ASN A 221 -2.79 6.31 -4.24
CA ASN A 221 -2.16 5.58 -3.13
C ASN A 221 -1.21 6.45 -2.29
N ASP A 222 -0.59 7.51 -2.82
CA ASP A 222 0.53 8.19 -2.17
C ASP A 222 0.12 9.04 -0.96
N PHE A 223 -1.17 9.31 -0.79
CA PHE A 223 -1.72 9.87 0.44
C PHE A 223 -1.91 8.83 1.54
N GLU A 224 -1.94 7.54 1.19
CA GLU A 224 -2.10 6.44 2.14
C GLU A 224 -0.75 6.11 2.78
N THR A 225 -0.66 6.28 4.08
CA THR A 225 0.57 6.00 4.83
C THR A 225 0.20 5.35 6.16
N TYR A 226 0.95 4.31 6.51
CA TYR A 226 0.79 3.66 7.80
C TYR A 226 1.05 4.67 8.93
N THR A 227 0.18 4.65 9.95
CA THR A 227 0.38 5.41 11.18
C THR A 227 0.23 4.52 12.41
N GLU A 228 0.72 5.00 13.56
CA GLU A 228 0.55 4.30 14.85
C GLU A 228 -0.93 4.00 15.19
N LYS A 229 -1.87 4.81 14.66
CA LYS A 229 -3.32 4.58 14.80
C LYS A 229 -3.77 3.26 14.16
N GLU A 230 -2.97 2.70 13.24
CA GLU A 230 -3.24 1.47 12.50
C GLU A 230 -2.47 0.26 13.05
N ALA A 231 -1.76 0.40 14.18
CA ALA A 231 -1.01 -0.69 14.80
C ALA A 231 -1.84 -1.95 15.09
N TYR A 232 -3.16 -1.80 15.28
CA TYR A 232 -4.08 -2.95 15.44
C TYR A 232 -4.08 -3.88 14.23
N ARG A 233 -3.77 -3.39 13.01
CA ARG A 233 -3.71 -4.22 11.79
C ARG A 233 -2.51 -5.16 11.80
N LEU A 234 -1.44 -4.82 12.52
CA LEU A 234 -0.26 -5.66 12.64
C LEU A 234 -0.54 -6.98 13.38
N VAL A 235 -1.64 -7.06 14.14
CA VAL A 235 -2.08 -8.31 14.76
C VAL A 235 -2.51 -9.32 13.70
N GLU A 236 -3.24 -8.87 12.68
CA GLU A 236 -3.67 -9.71 11.55
C GLU A 236 -2.57 -9.84 10.49
N TRP A 237 -1.66 -8.88 10.38
CA TRP A 237 -0.60 -8.92 9.37
C TRP A 237 0.66 -8.21 9.88
N PRO A 238 1.54 -8.91 10.62
CA PRO A 238 2.78 -8.32 11.11
C PRO A 238 3.67 -7.88 9.95
N SER A 239 3.70 -6.59 9.69
CA SER A 239 4.47 -5.96 8.61
C SER A 239 5.43 -4.93 9.19
N PHE A 240 6.68 -4.95 8.74
CA PHE A 240 7.73 -3.97 8.97
C PHE A 240 7.63 -2.86 7.91
N MET A 241 7.10 -1.71 8.33
CA MET A 241 6.82 -0.54 7.49
C MET A 241 7.40 0.71 8.16
N PRO A 242 8.12 1.56 7.42
CA PRO A 242 8.53 2.86 7.90
C PRO A 242 7.32 3.80 7.99
N TYR A 243 7.33 4.69 8.99
CA TYR A 243 6.35 5.76 9.11
C TYR A 243 6.91 6.99 9.83
N TRP A 244 6.27 8.13 9.60
CA TRP A 244 6.55 9.35 10.35
C TRP A 244 5.76 9.38 11.65
N GLN A 245 6.43 9.47 12.80
CA GLN A 245 5.79 9.71 14.10
C GLN A 245 5.89 11.19 14.47
N GLY A 246 4.84 11.76 15.05
CA GLY A 246 4.77 13.18 15.42
C GLY A 246 3.78 13.96 14.56
N SER A 247 3.99 15.28 14.48
CA SER A 247 3.15 16.23 13.75
C SER A 247 4.01 17.19 12.96
N TYR A 248 3.57 17.62 11.78
CA TYR A 248 4.34 18.53 10.95
C TYR A 248 4.66 19.87 11.67
N PRO A 249 5.89 20.40 11.56
CA PRO A 249 7.03 19.88 10.78
C PRO A 249 7.90 18.87 11.52
N ASP A 250 7.59 18.55 12.77
CA ASP A 250 8.41 17.74 13.68
C ASP A 250 8.06 16.26 13.62
N TYR A 251 8.51 15.61 12.55
CA TYR A 251 8.41 14.16 12.39
C TYR A 251 9.71 13.43 12.73
N THR A 252 9.57 12.24 13.29
CA THR A 252 10.65 11.27 13.53
C THR A 252 10.36 9.99 12.75
N LEU A 253 11.36 9.45 12.04
CA LEU A 253 11.24 8.16 11.36
C LEU A 253 11.14 7.03 12.38
N ARG A 254 10.09 6.22 12.28
CA ARG A 254 9.85 5.01 13.08
C ARG A 254 9.50 3.84 12.17
N TYR A 255 9.50 2.66 12.76
CA TYR A 255 9.15 1.41 12.10
C TYR A 255 8.09 0.69 12.91
N SER A 256 7.14 0.04 12.24
CA SER A 256 6.03 -0.69 12.87
C SER A 256 6.48 -1.92 13.66
N LEU A 257 7.65 -2.47 13.33
CA LEU A 257 8.29 -3.59 14.02
C LEU A 257 9.76 -3.23 14.31
N ALA A 258 10.37 -3.89 15.29
CA ALA A 258 11.74 -3.57 15.71
C ALA A 258 12.79 -4.09 14.72
N ASN A 259 12.48 -5.16 13.99
CA ASN A 259 13.37 -5.75 13.00
C ASN A 259 12.57 -6.27 11.80
N VAL A 260 13.13 -6.15 10.60
CA VAL A 260 12.54 -6.67 9.37
C VAL A 260 12.26 -8.18 9.44
N ALA A 261 13.10 -8.94 10.15
CA ALA A 261 12.91 -10.37 10.42
C ALA A 261 11.76 -10.67 11.41
N GLN A 262 10.97 -9.69 11.82
CA GLN A 262 9.70 -9.91 12.52
C GLN A 262 8.50 -9.86 11.58
N SER A 263 8.70 -9.40 10.34
CA SER A 263 7.66 -9.34 9.34
C SER A 263 7.25 -10.73 8.88
N ILE A 264 5.95 -10.97 8.76
CA ILE A 264 5.42 -12.17 8.08
C ILE A 264 5.89 -12.25 6.63
N GLN A 265 6.20 -11.11 6.01
CA GLN A 265 6.70 -11.01 4.64
C GLN A 265 8.23 -11.11 4.53
N HIS A 266 8.95 -11.37 5.62
CA HIS A 266 10.37 -11.71 5.54
C HIS A 266 10.58 -13.15 5.05
N GLY A 267 9.60 -14.03 5.29
CA GLY A 267 9.72 -15.47 5.03
C GLY A 267 10.52 -16.23 6.10
N ASP A 268 10.53 -17.56 5.98
CA ASP A 268 11.32 -18.49 6.81
C ASP A 268 11.08 -18.47 8.33
N HIS A 269 9.84 -18.22 8.75
CA HIS A 269 9.47 -18.26 10.17
C HIS A 269 9.04 -19.63 10.65
N THR A 270 9.11 -19.80 11.98
CA THR A 270 8.28 -20.79 12.68
C THR A 270 6.94 -20.15 13.06
N PRO A 271 5.84 -20.91 13.11
CA PRO A 271 4.59 -20.40 13.69
C PRO A 271 4.77 -19.77 15.08
N ALA A 272 5.61 -20.38 15.93
CA ALA A 272 5.88 -19.88 17.28
C ALA A 272 6.58 -18.52 17.30
N SER A 273 7.52 -18.26 16.37
CA SER A 273 8.21 -16.96 16.30
C SER A 273 7.25 -15.84 15.87
N LEU A 274 6.39 -16.10 14.88
CA LEU A 274 5.39 -15.10 14.46
C LEU A 274 4.31 -14.88 15.52
N LEU A 275 3.88 -15.92 16.25
CA LEU A 275 2.96 -15.76 17.38
C LEU A 275 3.54 -14.84 18.45
N LYS A 276 4.84 -14.96 18.77
CA LYS A 276 5.52 -14.04 19.70
C LYS A 276 5.50 -12.58 19.20
N VAL A 277 5.64 -12.36 17.90
CA VAL A 277 5.52 -11.02 17.30
C VAL A 277 4.08 -10.49 17.47
N VAL A 278 3.08 -11.30 17.13
CA VAL A 278 1.66 -10.94 17.26
C VAL A 278 1.29 -10.62 18.71
N ASP A 279 1.75 -11.46 19.67
CA ASP A 279 1.52 -11.25 21.10
C ASP A 279 2.17 -9.95 21.59
N SER A 280 3.40 -9.68 21.16
CA SER A 280 4.11 -8.43 21.48
C SER A 280 3.39 -7.21 20.91
N VAL A 281 2.95 -7.26 19.65
CA VAL A 281 2.16 -6.18 19.04
C VAL A 281 0.89 -5.96 19.86
N TYR A 282 0.11 -7.02 20.10
CA TYR A 282 -1.16 -6.94 20.80
C TYR A 282 -1.01 -6.41 22.23
N SER A 283 0.04 -6.82 22.96
CA SER A 283 0.24 -6.39 24.36
C SER A 283 0.42 -4.87 24.49
N HIS A 284 1.09 -4.25 23.52
CA HIS A 284 1.38 -2.82 23.47
C HIS A 284 0.23 -1.97 22.91
N LEU A 285 -0.82 -2.58 22.35
CA LEU A 285 -1.97 -1.82 21.90
C LEU A 285 -2.73 -1.19 23.07
N PRO A 286 -3.23 0.05 22.93
CA PRO A 286 -4.21 0.59 23.86
C PRO A 286 -5.49 -0.24 23.83
N LEU A 287 -6.34 -0.10 24.86
CA LEU A 287 -7.61 -0.86 24.95
C LEU A 287 -8.48 -0.73 23.69
N SER A 288 -8.56 0.47 23.10
CA SER A 288 -9.28 0.71 21.85
C SER A 288 -8.67 -0.03 20.65
N GLY A 289 -7.34 -0.16 20.61
CA GLY A 289 -6.62 -0.94 19.59
C GLY A 289 -6.87 -2.44 19.74
N LYS A 290 -6.83 -2.95 20.97
CA LYS A 290 -7.16 -4.35 21.29
C LYS A 290 -8.60 -4.69 20.87
N LEU A 291 -9.56 -3.85 21.25
CA LEU A 291 -10.96 -4.02 20.86
C LEU A 291 -11.14 -4.02 19.34
N LYS A 292 -10.48 -3.10 18.61
CA LYS A 292 -10.54 -3.08 17.14
C LYS A 292 -9.94 -4.34 16.52
N ALA A 293 -8.78 -4.78 17.00
CA ALA A 293 -8.14 -6.00 16.52
C ALA A 293 -9.04 -7.22 16.72
N ASP A 294 -9.63 -7.36 17.91
CA ASP A 294 -10.52 -8.48 18.23
C ASP A 294 -11.84 -8.41 17.46
N LEU A 295 -12.45 -7.23 17.30
CA LEU A 295 -13.64 -7.06 16.46
C LEU A 295 -13.36 -7.46 15.00
N LEU A 296 -12.23 -7.03 14.45
CA LEU A 296 -11.84 -7.38 13.08
C LEU A 296 -11.53 -8.88 12.92
N ALA A 297 -10.96 -9.52 13.93
CA ALA A 297 -10.67 -10.95 13.90
C ALA A 297 -11.94 -11.81 14.05
N HIS A 298 -12.91 -11.38 14.86
CA HIS A 298 -14.00 -12.23 15.35
C HIS A 298 -15.42 -11.87 14.88
N SER A 299 -15.67 -10.63 14.42
CA SER A 299 -17.00 -10.19 13.98
C SER A 299 -17.23 -10.44 12.49
N SER A 300 -18.15 -11.34 12.17
CA SER A 300 -18.62 -11.60 10.80
C SER A 300 -19.43 -10.42 10.27
N LEU A 301 -20.24 -9.79 11.14
CA LEU A 301 -21.02 -8.60 10.79
C LEU A 301 -20.11 -7.44 10.39
N PHE A 302 -19.10 -7.13 11.22
CA PHE A 302 -18.19 -6.02 10.95
C PHE A 302 -17.40 -6.24 9.66
N ARG A 303 -16.94 -7.47 9.41
CA ARG A 303 -16.31 -7.85 8.14
C ARG A 303 -17.24 -7.64 6.96
N LEU A 304 -18.48 -8.12 7.02
CA LEU A 304 -19.47 -7.92 5.97
C LEU A 304 -19.70 -6.43 5.68
N LEU A 305 -19.93 -5.62 6.73
CA LEU A 305 -20.13 -4.18 6.58
C LEU A 305 -18.91 -3.49 5.94
N ARG A 306 -17.69 -3.91 6.31
CA ARG A 306 -16.46 -3.41 5.71
C ARG A 306 -16.37 -3.77 4.22
N GLU A 307 -16.66 -5.02 3.84
CA GLU A 307 -16.60 -5.44 2.44
C GLU A 307 -17.67 -4.72 1.59
N LEU A 308 -18.88 -4.53 2.12
CA LEU A 308 -19.94 -3.76 1.46
C LEU A 308 -19.52 -2.29 1.25
N ASN A 309 -18.86 -1.68 2.22
CA ASN A 309 -18.33 -0.32 2.08
C ASN A 309 -17.16 -0.24 1.08
N SER A 310 -16.33 -1.28 1.02
CA SER A 310 -15.18 -1.35 0.10
C SER A 310 -15.56 -1.47 -1.38
N LYS A 311 -16.74 -2.06 -1.70
CA LYS A 311 -17.24 -2.14 -3.08
C LYS A 311 -17.42 -0.76 -3.72
N SER A 312 -17.86 0.24 -2.96
CA SER A 312 -18.00 1.62 -3.43
C SER A 312 -16.65 2.24 -3.87
N TYR A 313 -15.55 1.82 -3.25
CA TYR A 313 -14.19 2.25 -3.61
C TYR A 313 -13.69 1.54 -4.87
N ARG A 314 -13.95 0.23 -4.98
CA ARG A 314 -13.51 -0.61 -6.13
C ARG A 314 -14.27 -0.35 -7.44
N GLU A 315 -15.50 0.17 -7.39
CA GLU A 315 -16.29 0.52 -8.58
C GLU A 315 -15.82 1.82 -9.30
N GLY A 316 -14.65 2.37 -8.95
CA GLY A 316 -14.07 3.51 -9.68
C GLY A 316 -14.88 4.81 -9.57
N LYS A 317 -15.72 4.93 -8.55
CA LYS A 317 -16.51 6.13 -8.24
C LYS A 317 -15.73 7.17 -7.43
N PHE A 318 -14.54 6.83 -6.97
CA PHE A 318 -13.72 7.63 -6.08
C PHE A 318 -12.47 8.15 -6.78
N SER A 319 -12.21 9.44 -6.66
CA SER A 319 -11.01 10.11 -7.18
C SER A 319 -10.30 10.80 -6.02
N ARG A 320 -9.03 10.45 -5.79
CA ARG A 320 -8.19 11.10 -4.78
C ARG A 320 -7.83 12.54 -5.14
N TYR A 321 -8.08 12.97 -6.38
CA TYR A 321 -7.89 14.37 -6.81
C TYR A 321 -8.80 15.34 -6.04
N GLU A 322 -9.91 14.85 -5.48
CA GLU A 322 -10.89 15.68 -4.76
C GLU A 322 -10.67 15.67 -3.23
N GLN A 323 -10.15 14.57 -2.68
CA GLN A 323 -10.24 14.26 -1.25
C GLN A 323 -8.94 13.72 -0.66
N PHE A 324 -8.34 14.53 0.21
CA PHE A 324 -7.28 14.18 1.14
C PHE A 324 -7.37 15.11 2.36
N THR A 325 -6.83 14.67 3.47
CA THR A 325 -6.74 15.41 4.72
C THR A 325 -5.43 16.22 4.79
N GLU A 326 -5.42 17.24 5.64
CA GLU A 326 -4.18 18.00 5.88
C GLU A 326 -3.09 17.13 6.52
N GLU A 327 -3.45 16.15 7.36
CA GLU A 327 -2.49 15.20 7.96
C GLU A 327 -1.80 14.34 6.87
N GLU A 328 -2.57 13.81 5.91
CA GLU A 328 -2.01 13.05 4.78
C GLU A 328 -1.08 13.95 3.95
N TRP A 329 -1.52 15.14 3.56
CA TRP A 329 -0.68 16.08 2.81
C TRP A 329 0.61 16.47 3.54
N ASN A 330 0.53 16.67 4.86
CA ASN A 330 1.68 16.98 5.70
C ASN A 330 2.77 15.91 5.64
N ARG A 331 2.38 14.64 5.57
CA ARG A 331 3.33 13.51 5.47
C ARG A 331 3.91 13.41 4.06
N VAL A 332 3.08 13.61 3.03
CA VAL A 332 3.53 13.66 1.63
C VAL A 332 4.57 14.76 1.45
N ARG A 333 4.24 16.01 1.78
CA ARG A 333 5.14 17.16 1.57
C ARG A 333 6.43 17.04 2.37
N TYR A 334 6.36 16.48 3.59
CA TYR A 334 7.55 16.25 4.41
C TYR A 334 8.48 15.21 3.77
N SER A 335 7.93 14.10 3.29
CA SER A 335 8.71 13.02 2.65
C SER A 335 9.37 13.49 1.35
N LEU A 336 8.62 14.20 0.49
CA LEU A 336 9.15 14.78 -0.73
C LEU A 336 10.24 15.82 -0.45
N LYS A 337 10.08 16.61 0.62
CA LYS A 337 11.11 17.56 1.07
C LYS A 337 12.38 16.83 1.54
N LYS A 338 12.25 15.73 2.32
CA LYS A 338 13.38 14.90 2.74
C LYS A 338 14.11 14.28 1.54
N LEU A 339 13.38 13.80 0.54
CA LEU A 339 13.96 13.33 -0.72
C LEU A 339 14.74 14.44 -1.43
N LYS A 340 14.15 15.64 -1.55
CA LYS A 340 14.81 16.79 -2.19
C LYS A 340 16.08 17.24 -1.45
N GLU A 341 16.06 17.24 -0.12
CA GLU A 341 17.21 17.50 0.74
C GLU A 341 18.32 16.46 0.49
N GLU A 342 17.96 15.18 0.51
CA GLU A 342 18.90 14.05 0.30
C GLU A 342 19.53 14.07 -1.09
N ALA A 343 18.80 14.56 -2.10
CA ALA A 343 19.25 14.66 -3.48
C ALA A 343 20.40 15.67 -3.69
N GLY A 344 20.70 16.51 -2.70
CA GLY A 344 21.96 17.27 -2.66
C GLY A 344 22.22 18.15 -3.89
N GLY A 345 21.21 18.91 -4.32
CA GLY A 345 21.30 19.82 -5.47
C GLY A 345 21.00 19.19 -6.84
N LYS A 346 20.84 17.86 -6.92
CA LYS A 346 20.39 17.18 -8.13
C LYS A 346 19.00 17.67 -8.56
N LYS A 347 18.72 17.56 -9.87
CA LYS A 347 17.40 17.87 -10.40
C LYS A 347 16.42 16.79 -9.94
N VAL A 348 15.28 17.22 -9.43
CA VAL A 348 14.18 16.33 -9.03
C VAL A 348 12.97 16.72 -9.86
N ILE A 349 12.29 15.72 -10.42
CA ILE A 349 11.05 15.88 -11.18
C ILE A 349 9.98 15.04 -10.51
N LEU A 350 8.82 15.65 -10.26
CA LEU A 350 7.62 14.98 -9.77
C LEU A 350 6.61 14.88 -10.92
N LEU A 351 6.17 13.65 -11.22
CA LEU A 351 5.09 13.35 -12.15
C LEU A 351 3.81 13.11 -11.35
N SER A 352 2.69 13.71 -11.73
CA SER A 352 1.38 13.35 -11.16
C SER A 352 0.66 12.39 -12.10
N ILE A 353 0.36 11.18 -11.61
CA ILE A 353 -0.17 10.05 -12.37
C ILE A 353 -1.69 9.97 -12.17
N PRO A 354 -2.51 10.14 -13.23
CA PRO A 354 -3.95 9.92 -13.15
C PRO A 354 -4.32 8.44 -13.24
N ILE A 355 -5.35 8.02 -12.51
CA ILE A 355 -6.07 6.77 -12.79
C ILE A 355 -7.30 7.04 -13.66
N LEU A 356 -7.86 5.98 -14.28
CA LEU A 356 -9.06 6.12 -15.11
C LEU A 356 -10.24 6.80 -14.38
N PRO A 357 -10.55 6.48 -13.10
CA PRO A 357 -11.52 7.24 -12.30
C PRO A 357 -11.26 8.74 -12.23
N ASP A 358 -10.00 9.18 -12.11
CA ASP A 358 -9.66 10.62 -12.09
C ASP A 358 -10.00 11.27 -13.43
N LEU A 359 -9.63 10.63 -14.54
CA LEU A 359 -9.96 11.15 -15.87
C LEU A 359 -11.47 11.23 -16.11
N LYS A 360 -12.22 10.22 -15.67
CA LYS A 360 -13.69 10.21 -15.75
C LYS A 360 -14.31 11.33 -14.90
N ALA A 361 -13.82 11.53 -13.69
CA ALA A 361 -14.23 12.62 -12.81
C ALA A 361 -13.95 14.00 -13.42
N LEU A 362 -12.77 14.22 -13.99
CA LEU A 362 -12.41 15.49 -14.63
C LEU A 362 -13.25 15.77 -15.87
N LYS A 363 -13.57 14.76 -16.68
CA LYS A 363 -14.50 14.91 -17.82
C LYS A 363 -15.92 15.29 -17.38
N GLN A 364 -16.32 14.88 -16.17
CA GLN A 364 -17.60 15.25 -15.56
C GLN A 364 -17.57 16.63 -14.87
N GLY A 365 -16.49 17.41 -15.02
CA GLY A 365 -16.36 18.76 -14.47
C GLY A 365 -15.94 18.80 -13.00
N LYS A 366 -15.52 17.67 -12.41
CA LYS A 366 -14.98 17.66 -11.05
C LYS A 366 -13.61 18.34 -10.98
N SER A 367 -13.25 18.84 -9.80
CA SER A 367 -12.00 19.60 -9.60
C SER A 367 -10.78 18.71 -9.37
N ASN A 368 -9.63 19.11 -9.91
CA ASN A 368 -8.32 18.58 -9.52
C ASN A 368 -7.68 19.48 -8.45
N ARG A 369 -7.72 19.07 -7.18
CA ARG A 369 -7.10 19.82 -6.08
C ARG A 369 -5.64 19.44 -5.86
N VAL A 370 -5.23 18.26 -6.34
CA VAL A 370 -3.89 17.71 -6.10
C VAL A 370 -2.84 18.36 -7.00
N ASP A 371 -3.07 18.46 -8.32
CA ASP A 371 -2.06 19.01 -9.23
C ASP A 371 -1.68 20.47 -8.92
N PRO A 372 -2.62 21.39 -8.64
CA PRO A 372 -2.25 22.75 -8.23
C PRO A 372 -1.44 22.78 -6.93
N LEU A 373 -1.79 21.94 -5.96
CA LEU A 373 -1.10 21.85 -4.67
C LEU A 373 0.34 21.31 -4.85
N LEU A 374 0.50 20.25 -5.64
CA LEU A 374 1.81 19.69 -5.97
C LEU A 374 2.65 20.68 -6.77
N SER A 375 2.05 21.39 -7.73
CA SER A 375 2.72 22.42 -8.52
C SER A 375 3.29 23.53 -7.63
N GLN A 376 2.48 24.05 -6.70
CA GLN A 376 2.91 25.07 -5.74
C GLN A 376 4.04 24.57 -4.85
N PHE A 377 3.91 23.36 -4.29
CA PHE A 377 4.97 22.74 -3.49
C PHE A 377 6.27 22.58 -4.29
N CYS A 378 6.17 22.09 -5.53
CA CYS A 378 7.31 21.87 -6.39
C CYS A 378 8.03 23.18 -6.72
N GLN A 379 7.28 24.24 -7.04
CA GLN A 379 7.82 25.58 -7.29
C GLN A 379 8.59 26.11 -6.07
N GLN A 380 8.02 25.98 -4.87
CA GLN A 380 8.63 26.44 -3.62
C GLN A 380 9.92 25.69 -3.25
N ASN A 381 10.10 24.46 -3.74
CA ASN A 381 11.22 23.59 -3.39
C ASN A 381 12.20 23.33 -4.55
N GLY A 382 12.07 24.04 -5.67
CA GLY A 382 12.93 23.86 -6.83
C GLY A 382 12.87 22.43 -7.41
N ILE A 383 11.66 21.86 -7.45
CA ILE A 383 11.33 20.58 -8.04
C ILE A 383 10.59 20.86 -9.36
N GLY A 384 10.96 20.14 -10.42
CA GLY A 384 10.21 20.17 -11.68
C GLY A 384 8.89 19.42 -11.54
N PHE A 385 7.79 19.94 -12.08
CA PHE A 385 6.49 19.27 -12.01
C PHE A 385 5.93 18.97 -13.40
N ILE A 386 5.38 17.77 -13.58
CA ILE A 386 4.76 17.31 -14.83
C ILE A 386 3.42 16.64 -14.51
N PRO A 387 2.27 17.33 -14.64
CA PRO A 387 0.97 16.69 -14.50
C PRO A 387 0.64 15.90 -15.77
N LEU A 388 0.33 14.60 -15.64
CA LEU A 388 0.00 13.77 -16.80
C LEU A 388 -1.48 13.86 -17.20
N ALA A 389 -2.37 14.15 -16.25
CA ALA A 389 -3.82 14.22 -16.48
C ALA A 389 -4.24 15.10 -17.68
N PRO A 390 -3.70 16.31 -17.89
CA PRO A 390 -4.09 17.14 -19.04
C PRO A 390 -3.81 16.50 -20.40
N SER A 391 -2.71 15.75 -20.53
CA SER A 391 -2.34 15.07 -21.78
C SER A 391 -3.16 13.81 -21.98
N PHE A 392 -3.43 13.05 -20.90
CA PHE A 392 -4.30 11.88 -20.94
C PHE A 392 -5.75 12.25 -21.30
N LEU A 393 -6.25 13.40 -20.83
CA LEU A 393 -7.58 13.92 -21.22
C LEU A 393 -7.67 14.30 -22.70
N LYS A 394 -6.55 14.74 -23.29
CA LYS A 394 -6.44 15.11 -24.71
C LYS A 394 -6.13 13.93 -25.63
N TYR A 395 -6.03 12.72 -25.08
CA TYR A 395 -5.85 11.52 -25.88
C TYR A 395 -6.99 11.38 -26.88
N LYS A 396 -6.64 11.22 -28.17
CA LYS A 396 -7.60 11.22 -29.28
C LYS A 396 -8.42 9.93 -29.37
N GLY A 397 -7.90 8.83 -28.85
CA GLY A 397 -8.62 7.55 -28.78
C GLY A 397 -9.50 7.45 -27.55
N ASP A 398 -10.03 6.26 -27.30
CA ASP A 398 -10.77 5.97 -26.06
C ASP A 398 -9.78 5.86 -24.88
N PRO A 399 -9.89 6.71 -23.83
CA PRO A 399 -9.01 6.62 -22.67
C PRO A 399 -9.03 5.27 -21.96
N GLU A 400 -10.11 4.48 -22.08
CA GLU A 400 -10.15 3.14 -21.47
C GLU A 400 -9.10 2.20 -22.07
N GLN A 401 -8.71 2.39 -23.34
CA GLN A 401 -7.65 1.59 -23.98
C GLN A 401 -6.27 1.81 -23.36
N LEU A 402 -6.09 2.91 -22.62
CA LEU A 402 -4.85 3.20 -21.91
C LEU A 402 -4.74 2.41 -20.60
N TYR A 403 -5.80 1.73 -20.16
CA TYR A 403 -5.85 1.03 -18.89
C TYR A 403 -6.30 -0.43 -19.06
N VAL A 404 -5.68 -1.33 -18.31
CA VAL A 404 -6.07 -2.74 -18.28
C VAL A 404 -7.42 -2.87 -17.56
N SER A 405 -8.45 -3.38 -18.23
CA SER A 405 -9.83 -3.34 -17.75
C SER A 405 -10.08 -4.07 -16.42
N CYS A 406 -9.33 -5.15 -16.15
CA CYS A 406 -9.51 -5.98 -14.96
C CYS A 406 -8.81 -5.46 -13.70
N ASP A 407 -7.90 -4.48 -13.83
CA ASP A 407 -7.00 -4.09 -12.75
C ASP A 407 -6.79 -2.56 -12.65
N GLY A 408 -6.81 -1.85 -13.79
CA GLY A 408 -6.79 -0.39 -13.84
C GLY A 408 -5.41 0.24 -14.00
N HIS A 409 -4.31 -0.52 -14.05
CA HIS A 409 -2.99 0.01 -14.44
C HIS A 409 -2.89 0.28 -15.94
N TRP A 410 -1.85 0.99 -16.37
CA TRP A 410 -1.65 1.28 -17.78
C TRP A 410 -1.39 0.04 -18.63
N THR A 411 -1.96 0.04 -19.83
CA THR A 411 -1.55 -0.87 -20.91
C THR A 411 -0.19 -0.42 -21.47
N VAL A 412 0.40 -1.22 -22.36
CA VAL A 412 1.59 -0.80 -23.14
C VAL A 412 1.34 0.54 -23.86
N GLN A 413 0.10 0.82 -24.27
CA GLN A 413 -0.27 2.09 -24.90
C GLN A 413 -0.31 3.25 -23.89
N GLY A 414 -0.83 3.02 -22.68
CA GLY A 414 -0.79 3.99 -21.58
C GLY A 414 0.63 4.35 -21.17
N GLU A 415 1.50 3.34 -21.03
CA GLU A 415 2.93 3.50 -20.75
C GLU A 415 3.65 4.31 -21.84
N ALA A 416 3.34 4.02 -23.11
CA ALA A 416 3.89 4.76 -24.25
C ALA A 416 3.43 6.23 -24.28
N LEU A 417 2.15 6.49 -23.97
CA LEU A 417 1.63 7.86 -23.88
C LEU A 417 2.31 8.63 -22.73
N ALA A 418 2.47 8.02 -21.56
CA ALA A 418 3.18 8.64 -20.44
C ALA A 418 4.62 9.00 -20.83
N ALA A 419 5.35 8.08 -21.47
CA ALA A 419 6.70 8.33 -21.97
C ALA A 419 6.74 9.48 -22.98
N GLU A 420 5.79 9.53 -23.93
CA GLU A 420 5.71 10.60 -24.92
C GLU A 420 5.48 11.97 -24.27
N VAL A 421 4.56 12.05 -23.30
CA VAL A 421 4.26 13.28 -22.56
C VAL A 421 5.51 13.77 -21.82
N ILE A 422 6.20 12.87 -21.10
CA ILE A 422 7.42 13.20 -20.35
C ILE A 422 8.53 13.66 -21.29
N MET A 423 8.80 12.92 -22.36
CA MET A 423 9.86 13.20 -23.34
C MET A 423 9.72 14.59 -23.99
N ASN A 424 8.48 15.00 -24.22
CA ASN A 424 8.16 16.28 -24.84
C ASN A 424 8.07 17.44 -23.85
N HIS A 425 7.99 17.16 -22.54
CA HIS A 425 7.79 18.20 -21.54
C HIS A 425 9.06 19.03 -21.29
N PRO A 426 8.99 20.38 -21.28
CA PRO A 426 10.16 21.25 -21.12
C PRO A 426 10.97 20.98 -19.84
N VAL A 427 10.29 20.65 -18.74
CA VAL A 427 10.93 20.33 -17.44
C VAL A 427 11.88 19.14 -17.57
N TYR A 428 11.42 18.05 -18.20
CA TYR A 428 12.25 16.87 -18.40
C TYR A 428 13.43 17.18 -19.32
N ARG A 429 13.16 17.76 -20.49
CA ARG A 429 14.19 18.07 -21.49
C ARG A 429 15.29 18.95 -20.92
N SER A 430 14.93 20.00 -20.17
CA SER A 430 15.88 20.87 -19.48
C SER A 430 16.71 20.11 -18.43
N ALA A 431 16.08 19.26 -17.62
CA ALA A 431 16.78 18.51 -16.57
C ALA A 431 17.80 17.51 -17.13
N VAL A 432 17.50 16.89 -18.26
CA VAL A 432 18.39 15.90 -18.89
C VAL A 432 19.31 16.48 -19.99
N GLY A 433 19.27 17.80 -20.22
CA GLY A 433 20.14 18.47 -21.19
C GLY A 433 19.75 18.25 -22.66
N LEU A 434 18.50 17.90 -22.94
CA LEU A 434 17.98 17.81 -24.29
C LEU A 434 17.46 19.18 -24.77
N PRO A 435 17.68 19.56 -26.04
CA PRO A 435 17.21 20.84 -26.57
C PRO A 435 15.69 20.94 -26.46
N SER A 436 15.12 22.11 -26.17
CA SER A 436 13.67 22.29 -26.26
C SER A 436 13.19 21.89 -27.66
N LYS A 437 12.05 21.21 -27.77
CA LYS A 437 11.40 21.13 -29.07
C LYS A 437 11.02 22.55 -29.43
N SER A 438 11.57 23.07 -30.54
CA SER A 438 11.04 24.31 -31.12
C SER A 438 9.54 24.13 -31.29
N GLN A 439 8.75 25.13 -30.92
CA GLN A 439 7.36 25.23 -31.36
C GLN A 439 7.36 25.35 -32.88
N LYS A 440 7.51 24.24 -33.59
CA LYS A 440 7.21 24.12 -35.01
C LYS A 440 5.98 23.24 -35.14
N MET A 441 4.82 23.87 -35.19
CA MET A 441 3.83 23.59 -36.22
C MET A 441 3.16 24.92 -36.54
N GLY A 442 3.68 25.56 -37.59
CA GLY A 442 2.92 26.54 -38.32
C GLY A 442 1.72 25.86 -38.96
N TYR A 443 0.64 26.62 -39.03
CA TYR A 443 -0.36 26.46 -40.07
C TYR A 443 0.33 26.76 -41.40
N GLU A 444 0.48 25.74 -42.25
CA GLU A 444 0.38 25.87 -43.70
C GLU A 444 -0.45 24.69 -44.20
#